data_AF-A0A081S9C8-F1
#
_entry.id   AF-A0A081S9C8-F1
#
_cell.length_a   1.000
_cell.length_b   1.000
_cell.length_c   1.000
_cell.angle_alpha   90.00
_cell.angle_beta   90.00
_cell.angle_gamma   90.00
#
_symmetry.space_group_name_H-M   'P 1'
#
loop_
_entity.id
_entity.type
_entity.pdbx_description
1 polymer ?
#
loop_
_entity_poly.entity_id
_entity_poly.type
_entity_poly.pdbx_seq_one_letter_code
_entity_poly.pdbx_strand_id
1 'polypeptide(L)'
;MDGEYYETGDYGTNLVITIKGDKGTVDVEVSTSNMTIDTDTQTFEISGFVNPTVKYEYKNDVITASITGSERQYFKKDSKAYKDEFKKFNMTK
;
A
#
# COMPACT_ATOMS: atom_id res chain seq x y z
N MET A 1 -0.47 5.67 -10.86
CA MET A 1 -0.20 4.60 -9.86
C MET A 1 -1.45 3.74 -9.64
N ASP A 2 -2.36 3.70 -10.61
CA ASP A 2 -3.66 3.08 -10.42
C ASP A 2 -3.56 1.57 -10.27
N GLY A 3 -4.32 1.04 -9.32
CA GLY A 3 -4.34 -0.38 -9.01
C GLY A 3 -4.63 -0.68 -7.54
N GLU A 4 -4.70 -1.97 -7.26
CA GLU A 4 -4.81 -2.55 -5.93
C GLU A 4 -3.41 -2.92 -5.44
N TYR A 5 -3.07 -2.60 -4.20
CA TYR A 5 -1.77 -2.87 -3.59
C TYR A 5 -1.92 -3.68 -2.32
N TYR A 6 -1.10 -4.72 -2.24
CA TYR A 6 -1.18 -5.74 -1.20
C TYR A 6 0.06 -5.73 -0.32
N GLU A 7 -0.14 -5.92 0.98
CA GLU A 7 0.93 -6.20 1.94
C GLU A 7 1.00 -7.71 2.18
N THR A 8 2.20 -8.25 2.36
CA THR A 8 2.40 -9.63 2.82
C THR A 8 2.39 -9.68 4.35
N GLY A 9 1.46 -10.43 4.93
CA GLY A 9 1.42 -10.75 6.36
C GLY A 9 1.70 -12.24 6.62
N ASP A 10 1.61 -12.64 7.89
CA ASP A 10 1.96 -14.01 8.34
C ASP A 10 1.08 -15.11 7.72
N TYR A 11 -0.12 -14.77 7.26
CA TYR A 11 -1.11 -15.72 6.76
C TYR A 11 -1.39 -15.60 5.25
N GLY A 12 -0.80 -14.62 4.58
CA GLY A 12 -1.02 -14.37 3.15
C GLY A 12 -0.90 -12.89 2.80
N THR A 13 -1.50 -12.49 1.68
CA THR A 13 -1.49 -11.10 1.23
C THR A 13 -2.81 -10.40 1.54
N ASN A 14 -2.76 -9.20 2.11
CA ASN A 14 -3.91 -8.38 2.44
C ASN A 14 -3.98 -7.17 1.51
N LEU A 15 -5.17 -6.85 0.97
CA LEU A 15 -5.38 -5.60 0.22
C LEU A 15 -5.34 -4.43 1.21
N VAL A 16 -4.44 -3.47 0.98
CA VAL A 16 -4.28 -2.31 1.88
C VAL A 16 -4.55 -1.00 1.16
N ILE A 17 -4.15 -0.85 -0.11
CA ILE A 17 -4.30 0.42 -0.83
C ILE A 17 -5.01 0.18 -2.15
N THR A 18 -6.01 0.99 -2.46
CA THR A 18 -6.62 1.06 -3.80
C THR A 18 -6.47 2.47 -4.34
N ILE A 19 -5.87 2.63 -5.53
CA ILE A 19 -5.63 3.93 -6.18
C ILE A 19 -6.37 4.01 -7.52
N LYS A 20 -7.06 5.13 -7.76
CA LYS A 20 -7.70 5.50 -9.02
C LYS A 20 -7.46 7.00 -9.28
N GLY A 21 -6.54 7.32 -10.17
CA GLY A 21 -6.08 8.69 -10.39
C GLY A 21 -5.39 9.28 -9.17
N ASP A 22 -5.87 10.44 -8.73
CA ASP A 22 -5.39 11.21 -7.57
C ASP A 22 -6.08 10.82 -6.25
N LYS A 23 -6.98 9.83 -6.29
CA LYS A 23 -7.77 9.38 -5.14
C LYS A 23 -7.57 7.90 -4.86
N GLY A 24 -7.86 7.51 -3.63
CA GLY A 24 -7.78 6.13 -3.22
C GLY A 24 -8.43 5.86 -1.87
N THR A 25 -8.29 4.63 -1.43
CA THR A 25 -8.65 4.19 -0.08
C THR A 25 -7.50 3.43 0.54
N VAL A 26 -7.44 3.49 1.86
CA VAL A 26 -6.55 2.69 2.69
C VAL A 26 -7.41 1.82 3.60
N ASP A 27 -7.28 0.50 3.45
CA ASP A 27 -7.91 -0.52 4.27
C ASP A 27 -6.92 -0.98 5.33
N VAL A 28 -7.11 -0.50 6.57
CA VAL A 28 -6.43 -1.04 7.76
C VAL A 28 -7.39 -2.01 8.46
N GLU A 29 -6.86 -2.94 9.27
CA GLU A 29 -7.63 -4.07 9.84
C GLU A 29 -8.99 -3.72 10.48
N VAL A 30 -9.13 -2.49 11.01
CA VAL A 30 -10.31 -2.01 11.73
C VAL A 30 -11.16 -1.00 10.95
N SER A 31 -10.65 -0.40 9.86
CA SER A 31 -11.37 0.66 9.14
C SER A 31 -10.83 0.94 7.74
N THR A 32 -11.72 1.37 6.85
CA THR A 32 -11.36 1.94 5.54
C THR A 32 -11.37 3.46 5.61
N SER A 33 -10.26 4.09 5.22
CA SER A 33 -10.13 5.55 5.14
C SER A 33 -10.00 6.01 3.69
N ASN A 34 -10.57 7.17 3.38
CA ASN A 34 -10.31 7.85 2.11
C ASN A 34 -8.90 8.43 2.09
N MET A 35 -8.28 8.40 0.91
CA MET A 35 -6.94 8.88 0.67
C MET A 35 -6.89 9.75 -0.60
N THR A 36 -6.10 10.81 -0.56
CA THR A 36 -5.68 11.58 -1.74
C THR A 36 -4.18 11.37 -1.97
N ILE A 37 -3.76 11.29 -3.22
CA ILE A 37 -2.36 11.08 -3.62
C ILE A 37 -1.83 12.38 -4.22
N ASP A 38 -0.79 12.93 -3.60
CA ASP A 38 0.01 14.01 -4.17
C ASP A 38 1.31 13.41 -4.73
N THR A 39 1.43 13.45 -6.06
CA THR A 39 2.62 12.95 -6.77
C THR A 39 3.76 13.97 -6.82
N ASP A 40 3.47 15.25 -6.64
CA ASP A 40 4.47 16.32 -6.68
C ASP A 40 5.28 16.34 -5.38
N THR A 41 4.60 16.11 -4.25
CA THR A 41 5.24 16.04 -2.92
C THR A 41 5.52 14.61 -2.45
N GLN A 42 5.06 13.60 -3.20
CA GLN A 42 5.13 12.17 -2.85
C GLN A 42 4.53 11.89 -1.47
N THR A 43 3.31 12.41 -1.25
CA THR A 43 2.56 12.21 -0.01
C THR A 43 1.17 11.65 -0.25
N PHE A 44 0.69 10.89 0.74
CA PHE A 44 -0.69 10.49 0.88
C PHE A 44 -1.34 11.34 1.96
N GLU A 45 -2.55 11.82 1.70
CA GLU A 45 -3.40 12.48 2.69
C GLU A 45 -4.54 11.52 3.07
N ILE A 46 -4.46 10.94 4.27
CA ILE A 46 -5.37 9.89 4.73
C ILE A 46 -6.33 10.46 5.78
N SER A 47 -7.62 10.41 5.47
CA SER A 47 -8.67 10.92 6.36
C SER A 47 -8.83 10.05 7.61
N GLY A 48 -9.03 10.69 8.77
CA GLY A 48 -9.29 10.00 10.04
C GLY A 48 -8.05 9.54 10.80
N PHE A 49 -6.85 9.76 10.25
CA PHE A 49 -5.58 9.46 10.93
C PHE A 49 -5.14 10.67 11.76
N VAL A 50 -4.47 10.42 12.89
CA VAL A 50 -3.89 11.49 13.72
C VAL A 50 -2.85 12.30 12.95
N ASN A 51 -2.03 11.61 12.16
CA ASN A 51 -1.09 12.18 11.21
C ASN A 51 -1.59 11.83 9.79
N PRO A 52 -2.37 12.71 9.14
CA PRO A 52 -3.00 12.40 7.86
C PRO A 52 -1.99 12.34 6.71
N THR A 53 -0.91 13.14 6.78
CA THR A 53 0.13 13.20 5.76
C THR A 53 1.15 12.08 5.95
N VAL A 54 1.23 11.16 4.99
CA VAL A 54 2.18 10.05 4.97
C VAL A 54 3.06 10.17 3.74
N LYS A 55 4.38 10.23 3.92
CA LYS A 55 5.33 10.17 2.80
C LYS A 55 5.38 8.76 2.23
N TYR A 56 5.52 8.67 0.91
CA TYR A 56 5.71 7.40 0.22
C TYR A 56 6.85 7.45 -0.79
N GLU A 57 7.42 6.29 -1.06
CA GLU A 57 8.23 6.06 -2.24
C GLU A 57 7.50 5.13 -3.20
N TYR A 58 7.55 5.41 -4.50
CA TYR A 58 7.00 4.53 -5.54
C TYR A 58 8.08 4.11 -6.53
N LYS A 59 8.37 2.82 -6.58
CA LYS A 59 9.39 2.26 -7.47
C LYS A 59 9.01 0.85 -7.91
N ASN A 60 9.11 0.56 -9.21
CA ASN A 60 8.87 -0.77 -9.77
C ASN A 60 7.54 -1.39 -9.32
N ASP A 61 6.44 -0.61 -9.35
CA ASP A 61 5.11 -1.04 -8.89
C ASP A 61 5.01 -1.42 -7.40
N VAL A 62 5.94 -0.95 -6.58
CA VAL A 62 5.93 -1.08 -5.11
C VAL A 62 5.82 0.31 -4.49
N ILE A 63 4.90 0.44 -3.53
CA ILE A 63 4.79 1.60 -2.65
C ILE A 63 5.47 1.24 -1.33
N THR A 64 6.37 2.08 -0.84
CA THR A 64 6.93 1.97 0.52
C THR A 64 6.42 3.15 1.34
N ALA A 65 5.71 2.89 2.43
CA ALA A 65 5.15 3.93 3.28
C ALA A 65 4.88 3.45 4.72
N SER A 66 4.87 4.38 5.67
CA SER A 66 4.52 4.12 7.08
C SER A 66 3.08 4.54 7.38
N ILE A 67 2.11 3.74 6.91
CA ILE A 67 0.68 4.02 7.08
C ILE A 67 0.23 3.73 8.51
N THR A 68 0.55 2.54 9.04
CA THR A 68 0.13 2.08 10.39
C THR A 68 1.17 2.38 11.47
N GLY A 69 2.11 3.29 11.21
CA GLY A 69 3.19 3.65 12.12
C GLY A 69 4.48 2.83 11.98
N SER A 70 4.49 1.80 11.11
CA SER A 70 5.70 1.10 10.67
C SER A 70 5.83 1.17 9.16
N GLU A 71 7.06 1.33 8.66
CA GLU A 71 7.33 1.27 7.22
C GLU A 71 7.03 -0.13 6.69
N ARG A 72 6.22 -0.19 5.63
CA ARG A 72 5.83 -1.42 4.94
C ARG A 72 5.88 -1.24 3.43
N GLN A 73 5.97 -2.36 2.73
CA GLN A 73 5.93 -2.41 1.28
C GLN A 73 4.57 -2.93 0.82
N TYR A 74 3.98 -2.23 -0.14
CA TYR A 74 2.70 -2.55 -0.75
C TYR A 74 2.92 -2.83 -2.23
N PHE A 75 2.65 -4.07 -2.63
CA PHE A 75 2.94 -4.59 -3.96
C PHE A 75 1.70 -4.50 -4.83
N LYS A 76 1.82 -3.85 -5.98
CA LYS A 76 0.71 -3.75 -6.93
C LYS A 76 0.30 -5.14 -7.41
N LYS A 77 -1.00 -5.41 -7.43
CA LYS A 77 -1.58 -6.65 -7.96
C LYS A 77 -1.05 -6.96 -9.35
N ASP A 78 -0.82 -8.25 -9.62
CA ASP A 78 -0.32 -8.80 -10.89
C ASP A 78 1.08 -8.33 -11.33
N SER A 79 1.71 -7.43 -10.58
CA SER A 79 3.08 -6.98 -10.83
C SER A 79 4.07 -8.13 -10.64
N LYS A 80 5.26 -7.96 -11.24
CA LYS A 80 6.36 -8.90 -11.03
C LYS A 80 6.75 -8.97 -9.54
N ALA A 81 6.82 -7.82 -8.88
CA ALA A 81 7.18 -7.75 -7.46
C ALA A 81 6.17 -8.50 -6.58
N TYR A 82 4.87 -8.35 -6.84
CA TYR A 82 3.82 -9.11 -6.15
C TYR A 82 3.98 -10.63 -6.35
N LYS A 83 4.17 -11.08 -7.60
CA LYS A 83 4.35 -12.50 -7.92
C LYS A 83 5.60 -13.09 -7.26
N ASP A 84 6.69 -12.34 -7.24
CA ASP A 84 7.95 -12.77 -6.62
C ASP A 84 7.82 -12.86 -5.10
N GLU A 85 7.15 -11.90 -4.46
CA GLU A 85 6.92 -11.91 -3.01
C GLU A 85 5.95 -13.02 -2.59
N PHE A 86 4.87 -13.23 -3.35
CA PHE A 86 3.92 -14.32 -3.10
C PHE A 86 4.58 -15.70 -3.25
N LYS A 87 5.50 -15.87 -4.21
CA LYS A 87 6.29 -17.10 -4.34
C LYS A 87 7.18 -17.35 -3.12
N LYS A 88 7.89 -16.33 -2.63
CA LYS A 88 8.72 -16.47 -1.42
C LYS A 88 7.90 -16.90 -0.22
N PHE A 89 6.74 -16.28 -0.02
CA PHE A 89 5.83 -16.65 1.07
C PHE A 89 5.44 -18.13 0.99
N ASN A 90 5.02 -18.60 -0.19
CA ASN A 90 4.65 -20.00 -0.39
C ASN A 90 5.83 -20.99 -0.30
N MET A 91 7.07 -20.56 -0.54
CA MET A 91 8.27 -21.39 -0.38
C MET A 91 8.76 -21.49 1.07
N THR A 92 8.36 -20.54 1.93
CA THR A 92 8.85 -20.45 3.31
C THR A 92 7.90 -21.11 4.32
N LYS A 93 6.71 -21.49 3.89
CA LYS A 93 5.67 -22.17 4.69
C LYS A 93 5.67 -23.67 4.42
#